data_AF-A0A358L1X2-F1
#
_entry.id   AF-A0A358L1X2-F1
#
_cell.length_a   1.000
_cell.length_b   1.000
_cell.length_c   1.000
_cell.angle_alpha   90.00
_cell.angle_beta   90.00
_cell.angle_gamma   90.00
#
_symmetry.space_group_name_H-M   'P 1'
#
loop_
_entity.id
_entity.type
_entity.pdbx_description
1 polymer ?
#
loop_
_entity_poly.entity_id
_entity_poly.type
_entity_poly.pdbx_seq_one_letter_code
_entity_poly.pdbx_strand_id
1 'polypeptide(L)' 'VLRGLLNKQIAAEMGISEITAKVHKRRVMEKMQVRSVSELVRTAEKLGLLHEM' A
#
# COMPACT_ATOMS: atom_id res chain seq x y z
N VAL A 1 4.04 4.10 8.88
CA VAL A 1 4.28 2.74 8.30
C VAL A 1 2.97 2.20 7.74
N LEU A 2 2.91 1.69 6.49
CA LEU A 2 1.84 0.78 6.02
C LEU A 2 1.93 -0.56 6.79
N ARG A 3 1.80 -0.49 8.13
CA ARG A 3 2.01 -1.47 9.22
C ARG A 3 3.07 -2.58 9.06
N GLY A 4 3.92 -2.60 8.04
CA GLY A 4 4.83 -3.70 7.75
C GLY A 4 4.11 -5.01 7.38
N LEU A 5 2.81 -4.93 7.06
CA LEU A 5 2.01 -6.12 6.79
C LEU A 5 2.50 -6.83 5.54
N LEU A 6 2.61 -8.15 5.63
CA LEU A 6 2.87 -9.00 4.47
C LEU A 6 1.69 -8.85 3.50
N ASN A 7 1.96 -8.95 2.19
CA ASN A 7 0.89 -8.91 1.18
C ASN A 7 -0.25 -9.91 1.49
N LYS A 8 0.08 -11.04 2.15
CA LYS A 8 -0.88 -12.04 2.62
C LYS A 8 -1.84 -11.52 3.69
N GLN A 9 -1.37 -10.68 4.62
CA GLN A 9 -2.21 -10.09 5.67
C GLN A 9 -3.14 -9.03 5.07
N ILE A 10 -2.61 -8.18 4.19
CA ILE A 10 -3.39 -7.19 3.44
C ILE A 10 -4.49 -7.87 2.60
N ALA A 11 -4.12 -8.98 1.94
CA ALA A 11 -5.05 -9.77 1.15
C ALA A 11 -6.16 -10.39 2.02
N ALA A 12 -5.81 -10.92 3.19
CA ALA A 12 -6.76 -11.47 4.15
C ALA A 12 -7.73 -10.39 4.69
N GLU A 13 -7.22 -9.22 5.05
CA GLU A 13 -8.03 -8.10 5.55
C GLU A 13 -9.01 -7.56 4.49
N MET A 14 -8.58 -7.51 3.22
CA MET A 14 -9.41 -7.07 2.11
C MET A 14 -10.27 -8.19 1.48
N GLY A 15 -10.16 -9.44 1.94
CA GLY A 15 -10.88 -10.58 1.36
C GLY A 15 -10.51 -10.89 -0.09
N ILE A 16 -9.28 -10.56 -0.51
CA ILE A 16 -8.78 -10.78 -1.88
C ILE A 16 -7.61 -11.76 -1.92
N SER A 17 -7.20 -12.20 -3.11
CA SER A 17 -5.98 -12.99 -3.27
C SER A 17 -4.72 -12.13 -3.08
N GLU A 18 -3.62 -12.74 -2.63
CA GLU A 18 -2.32 -12.07 -2.49
C GLU A 18 -1.81 -11.50 -3.83
N ILE A 19 -2.08 -12.21 -4.95
CA ILE A 19 -1.73 -11.74 -6.30
C ILE A 19 -2.52 -10.47 -6.62
N THR A 20 -3.82 -10.43 -6.30
CA THR A 20 -4.67 -9.24 -6.47
C THR A 20 -4.14 -8.06 -5.67
N ALA A 21 -3.74 -8.29 -4.41
CA ALA A 21 -3.14 -7.26 -3.56
C ALA A 21 -1.84 -6.69 -4.17
N LYS A 22 -0.97 -7.55 -4.72
CA LYS A 22 0.27 -7.12 -5.43
C LYS A 22 -0.05 -6.27 -6.66
N VAL A 23 -1.04 -6.64 -7.46
CA VAL A 23 -1.48 -5.88 -8.64
C VAL A 23 -2.02 -4.51 -8.23
N HIS A 24 -2.85 -4.44 -7.18
CA HIS A 24 -3.38 -3.18 -6.67
C HIS A 24 -2.25 -2.26 -6.20
N LYS A 25 -1.30 -2.81 -5.43
CA LYS A 25 -0.11 -2.07 -4.97
C LYS A 25 0.68 -1.47 -6.12
N ARG A 26 0.95 -2.26 -7.17
CA ARG A 26 1.66 -1.78 -8.37
C ARG A 26 0.92 -0.63 -9.05
N ARG A 27 -0.40 -0.77 -9.26
CA ARG A 27 -1.23 0.28 -9.87
C ARG A 27 -1.25 1.56 -9.05
N VAL A 28 -1.29 1.45 -7.72
CA VAL A 28 -1.21 2.63 -6.83
C VAL A 28 0.16 3.29 -6.97
N MET A 29 1.25 2.53 -6.98
CA MET A 29 2.59 3.07 -7.18
C MET A 29 2.74 3.78 -8.54
N GLU A 30 2.18 3.21 -9.61
CA GLU A 30 2.15 3.83 -10.95
C GLU A 30 1.35 5.14 -10.95
N LYS A 31 0.15 5.15 -10.35
CA LYS A 31 -0.69 6.37 -10.24
C LYS A 31 -0.05 7.46 -9.41
N MET A 32 0.70 7.07 -8.37
CA MET A 32 1.38 7.99 -7.46
C MET A 32 2.78 8.37 -7.96
N GLN A 33 3.21 7.83 -9.11
CA GLN A 33 4.54 8.04 -9.72
C GLN A 33 5.71 7.73 -8.78
N VAL A 34 5.58 6.70 -7.95
CA VAL A 34 6.60 6.29 -6.98
C VAL A 34 7.19 4.93 -7.35
N ARG A 35 8.46 4.72 -7.00
CA ARG A 35 9.24 3.53 -7.37
C ARG A 35 9.35 2.51 -6.24
N SER A 36 8.96 2.87 -5.02
CA SER A 36 8.97 1.95 -3.88
C SER A 36 7.74 2.10 -2.98
N VAL A 37 7.42 1.06 -2.22
CA VAL A 37 6.37 1.11 -1.20
C VAL A 37 6.72 2.13 -0.12
N SER A 38 7.99 2.23 0.27
CA SER A 38 8.45 3.19 1.27
C SER A 38 8.27 4.64 0.81
N GLU A 39 8.46 4.91 -0.48
CA GLU A 39 8.17 6.21 -1.08
C GLU A 39 6.66 6.46 -1.14
N LEU A 40 5.86 5.46 -1.51
CA LEU A 40 4.40 5.55 -1.45
C LEU A 40 3.90 5.91 -0.04
N VAL A 41 4.45 5.28 1.00
CA VAL A 41 4.12 5.56 2.41
C VAL A 41 4.43 7.02 2.75
N ARG A 42 5.66 7.47 2.46
CA ARG A 42 6.09 8.85 2.72
C ARG A 42 5.23 9.88 1.99
N THR A 43 4.86 9.61 0.74
CA THR A 43 3.98 10.49 -0.03
C THR A 43 2.57 10.49 0.55
N ALA A 44 2.03 9.34 0.96
CA ALA A 44 0.72 9.26 1.61
C ALA A 44 0.69 9.97 2.97
N GLU A 45 1.76 9.87 3.78
CA GLU A 45 1.92 10.61 5.04
C GLU A 45 1.93 12.12 4.80
N LYS A 46 2.71 12.61 3.81
CA LYS A 46 2.74 14.03 3.42
C LYS A 46 1.38 14.56 2.94
N LEU A 47 0.57 13.70 2.33
CA LEU A 47 -0.78 14.04 1.86
C LEU A 47 -1.84 13.91 2.96
N GLY A 48 -1.47 13.53 4.20
CA GLY A 48 -2.41 13.33 5.30
C GLY A 48 -3.34 12.13 5.12
N LEU A 49 -3.01 11.20 4.21
CA LEU A 49 -3.83 10.03 3.88
C LEU A 49 -3.64 8.87 4.86
N LEU A 50 -2.56 8.90 5.65
CA LEU A 50 -2.34 7.98 6.76
C LEU A 50 -2.69 8.72 8.05
N HIS A 51 -3.83 8.40 8.64
CA HIS A 51 -4.19 8.87 9.98
C HIS A 51 -3.75 7.81 11.01
N GLU A 52 -3.01 8.24 12.03
CA GLU A 52 -2.69 7.39 13.17
C GLU A 52 -3.94 7.28 14.05
N MET A 53 -4.56 6.11 14.04
CA MET A 53 -5.47 5.63 15.09
C MET A 53 -4.82 4.45 15.79
#